data_AF-A0A6C0AIL2-F1
#
_entry.id   AF-A0A6C0AIL2-F1
#
_cell.length_a   1.000
_cell.length_b   1.000
_cell.length_c   1.000
_cell.angle_alpha   90.00
_cell.angle_beta   90.00
_cell.angle_gamma   90.00
#
_symmetry.space_group_name_H-M   'P 1'
#
loop_
_entity.id
_entity.type
_entity.pdbx_description
1 polymer ?
#
loop_
_entity_poly.entity_id
_entity_poly.type
_entity_poly.pdbx_seq_one_letter_code
_entity_poly.pdbx_strand_id
1 'polypeptide(L)'
;MEESLKKLEDTSQSSSDIANSWNSAHETLLASIGDKANCMRWMHTQSQIYYDRWNFWLSIPSVTLTALAGASTIGVTQVNPNAQTYITILIGVVTISTGVLTSINQLIKAPQSSEGHRIASIAYGKLYRVISNELALRRDQRTNAQEFLKVIRVEQDRLEESCPVIHANIIRRFNKKVESNATLEKPEIVGELDHIHVNMSSKPPPPGIARQVSDQPPASPVLRTKKQFPHNPLTNPISPNQRTSSPLSAPPPPSSLAVIPDH
;
A
#
# COMPACT_ATOMS: atom_id res chain seq x y z
N MET A 1 45.42 -10.80 30.77
CA MET A 1 45.12 -10.74 29.33
C MET A 1 43.73 -11.32 29.06
N GLU A 2 43.46 -12.56 29.46
CA GLU A 2 42.15 -13.22 29.29
C GLU A 2 40.98 -12.44 29.91
N GLU A 3 41.13 -11.91 31.13
CA GLU A 3 40.10 -11.09 31.79
C GLU A 3 39.75 -9.80 31.01
N SER A 4 40.73 -9.23 30.30
CA SER A 4 40.53 -8.07 29.44
C SER A 4 39.79 -8.44 28.14
N LEU A 5 40.08 -9.62 27.58
CA LEU A 5 39.37 -10.15 26.41
C LEU A 5 37.92 -10.47 26.75
N LYS A 6 37.68 -11.17 27.87
CA LYS A 6 36.34 -11.49 28.36
C LYS A 6 35.50 -10.22 28.59
N LYS A 7 36.08 -9.19 29.20
CA LYS A 7 35.39 -7.89 29.40
C LYS A 7 35.04 -7.18 28.09
N LEU A 8 35.86 -7.32 27.04
CA LEU A 8 35.56 -6.78 25.71
C LEU A 8 34.45 -7.58 25.02
N GLU A 9 34.44 -8.89 25.18
CA GLU A 9 33.41 -9.80 24.67
C GLU A 9 32.04 -9.53 25.33
N ASP A 10 31.99 -9.47 26.67
CA ASP A 10 30.80 -9.08 27.44
C ASP A 10 30.26 -7.69 27.03
N THR A 11 31.17 -6.72 26.78
CA THR A 11 30.79 -5.36 26.33
C THR A 11 30.25 -5.35 24.90
N SER A 12 30.83 -6.16 24.01
CA SER A 12 30.36 -6.34 22.63
C SER A 12 28.95 -6.95 22.61
N GLN A 13 28.76 -8.01 23.40
CA GLN A 13 27.51 -8.76 23.48
C GLN A 13 26.36 -7.88 24.03
N SER A 14 26.64 -7.13 25.11
CA SER A 14 25.70 -6.13 25.64
C SER A 14 25.34 -5.04 24.61
N SER A 15 26.30 -4.60 23.79
CA SER A 15 26.02 -3.63 22.71
C SER A 15 25.12 -4.21 21.62
N SER A 16 25.27 -5.48 21.26
CA SER A 16 24.37 -6.16 20.31
C SER A 16 22.98 -6.38 20.88
N ASP A 17 22.85 -6.76 22.15
CA ASP A 17 21.54 -6.98 22.79
C ASP A 17 20.72 -5.69 22.87
N ILE A 18 21.38 -4.56 23.13
CA ILE A 18 20.75 -3.24 23.10
C ILE A 18 20.31 -2.86 21.68
N ALA A 19 21.10 -3.17 20.65
CA ALA A 19 20.71 -2.93 19.25
C ALA A 19 19.54 -3.81 18.79
N ASN A 20 19.43 -5.01 19.36
CA ASN A 20 18.35 -5.98 19.11
C ASN A 20 17.05 -5.71 19.90
N SER A 21 17.07 -4.73 20.81
CA SER A 21 15.96 -4.43 21.72
C SER A 21 14.76 -3.73 21.04
N TRP A 22 13.58 -3.88 21.63
CA TRP A 22 12.34 -3.28 21.14
C TRP A 22 12.31 -1.76 21.38
N ASN A 23 12.20 -1.00 20.29
CA ASN A 23 12.02 0.45 20.28
C ASN A 23 10.58 0.79 19.84
N SER A 24 10.00 1.86 20.37
CA SER A 24 8.65 2.33 19.99
C SER A 24 8.54 2.59 18.48
N ALA A 25 9.64 3.01 17.82
CA ALA A 25 9.68 3.16 16.37
C ALA A 25 9.48 1.83 15.60
N HIS A 26 10.01 0.71 16.11
CA HIS A 26 9.78 -0.62 15.53
C HIS A 26 8.32 -1.06 15.74
N GLU A 27 7.72 -0.75 16.89
CA GLU A 27 6.32 -1.06 17.18
C GLU A 27 5.35 -0.27 16.29
N THR A 28 5.57 1.04 16.11
CA THR A 28 4.77 1.87 15.19
C THR A 28 4.90 1.40 13.74
N LEU A 29 6.11 1.05 13.29
CA LEU A 29 6.32 0.51 11.95
C LEU A 29 5.63 -0.85 11.77
N LEU A 30 5.66 -1.74 12.76
CA LEU A 30 4.96 -3.02 12.67
C LEU A 30 3.44 -2.85 12.73
N ALA A 31 2.93 -1.89 13.52
CA ALA A 31 1.51 -1.56 13.53
C ALA A 31 1.02 -1.08 12.15
N SER A 32 1.75 -0.14 11.51
CA SER A 32 1.40 0.33 10.16
C SER A 32 1.37 -0.79 9.12
N ILE A 33 2.35 -1.70 9.14
CA ILE A 33 2.38 -2.88 8.25
C ILE A 33 1.19 -3.81 8.55
N GLY A 34 0.85 -4.01 9.83
CA GLY A 34 -0.31 -4.80 10.26
C GLY A 34 -1.63 -4.25 9.71
N ASP A 35 -1.89 -2.96 9.88
CA ASP A 35 -3.11 -2.31 9.39
C ASP A 35 -3.20 -2.33 7.87
N LYS A 36 -2.09 -2.06 7.17
CA LYS A 36 -2.01 -2.18 5.71
C LYS A 36 -2.30 -3.62 5.26
N ALA A 37 -1.73 -4.64 5.91
CA ALA A 37 -2.02 -6.04 5.62
C ALA A 37 -3.49 -6.42 5.87
N ASN A 38 -4.12 -5.91 6.93
CA ASN A 38 -5.55 -6.14 7.20
C ASN A 38 -6.45 -5.49 6.15
N CYS A 39 -6.09 -4.29 5.69
CA CYS A 39 -6.77 -3.60 4.59
C CYS A 39 -6.63 -4.36 3.26
N MET A 40 -5.42 -4.85 2.93
CA MET A 40 -5.19 -5.71 1.77
C MET A 40 -6.03 -6.99 1.84
N ARG A 41 -6.01 -7.70 2.96
CA ARG A 41 -6.86 -8.87 3.22
C ARG A 41 -8.34 -8.58 2.93
N TRP A 42 -8.87 -7.44 3.39
CA TRP A 42 -10.26 -7.09 3.11
C TRP A 42 -10.52 -6.92 1.61
N MET A 43 -9.65 -6.17 0.91
CA MET A 43 -9.79 -5.96 -0.54
C MET A 43 -9.71 -7.27 -1.33
N HIS A 44 -8.73 -8.13 -1.05
CA HIS A 44 -8.62 -9.46 -1.68
C HIS A 44 -9.85 -10.33 -1.38
N THR A 45 -10.42 -10.28 -0.17
CA THR A 45 -11.67 -11.00 0.15
C THR A 45 -12.85 -10.50 -0.68
N GLN A 46 -12.96 -9.18 -0.89
CA GLN A 46 -14.02 -8.64 -1.76
C GLN A 46 -13.80 -8.98 -3.24
N SER A 47 -12.54 -9.05 -3.70
CA SER A 47 -12.20 -9.51 -5.06
C SER A 47 -12.59 -10.95 -5.30
N GLN A 48 -12.29 -11.86 -4.36
CA GLN A 48 -12.73 -13.26 -4.42
C GLN A 48 -14.26 -13.35 -4.61
N ILE A 49 -15.03 -12.72 -3.72
CA ILE A 49 -16.51 -12.71 -3.78
C ILE A 49 -17.02 -12.13 -5.10
N TYR A 50 -16.35 -11.12 -5.66
CA TYR A 50 -16.69 -10.53 -6.96
C TYR A 50 -16.48 -11.53 -8.11
N TYR A 51 -15.30 -12.16 -8.20
CA TYR A 51 -15.02 -13.13 -9.27
C TYR A 51 -15.85 -14.41 -9.14
N ASP A 52 -16.10 -14.90 -7.92
CA ASP A 52 -17.03 -16.02 -7.67
C ASP A 52 -18.44 -15.72 -8.19
N ARG A 53 -18.94 -14.51 -7.93
CA ARG A 53 -20.27 -14.08 -8.41
C ARG A 53 -20.34 -14.04 -9.93
N TRP A 54 -19.30 -13.53 -10.60
CA TRP A 54 -19.22 -13.51 -12.06
C TRP A 54 -19.16 -14.91 -12.67
N ASN A 55 -18.32 -15.80 -12.12
CA ASN A 55 -18.26 -17.19 -12.56
C ASN A 55 -19.62 -17.88 -12.41
N PHE A 56 -20.30 -17.72 -11.26
CA PHE A 56 -21.63 -18.30 -11.05
C PHE A 56 -22.67 -17.74 -12.04
N TRP A 57 -22.66 -16.42 -12.28
CA TRP A 57 -23.63 -15.76 -13.17
C TRP A 57 -23.44 -16.11 -14.65
N LEU A 58 -22.23 -16.46 -15.08
CA LEU A 58 -21.97 -16.94 -16.45
C LEU A 58 -22.11 -18.46 -16.60
N SER A 59 -21.67 -19.23 -15.60
CA SER A 59 -21.66 -20.69 -15.64
C SER A 59 -23.06 -21.30 -15.56
N ILE A 60 -23.89 -20.84 -14.63
CA ILE A 60 -25.23 -21.45 -14.42
C ILE A 60 -26.12 -21.31 -15.67
N PRO A 61 -26.29 -20.13 -16.30
CA PRO A 61 -27.08 -20.01 -17.52
C PRO A 61 -26.51 -20.85 -18.67
N SER A 62 -25.18 -20.92 -18.82
CA SER A 62 -24.56 -21.75 -19.85
C SER A 62 -24.90 -23.24 -19.67
N VAL A 63 -24.78 -23.77 -18.44
CA VAL A 63 -25.13 -25.18 -18.14
C VAL A 63 -26.63 -25.43 -18.35
N THR A 64 -27.51 -24.53 -17.92
CA THR A 64 -28.96 -24.67 -18.13
C THR A 64 -29.33 -24.65 -19.62
N LEU A 65 -28.75 -23.74 -20.41
CA LEU A 65 -28.99 -23.68 -21.86
C LEU A 65 -28.42 -24.91 -22.58
N THR A 66 -27.26 -25.43 -22.15
CA THR A 66 -26.70 -26.71 -22.65
C THR A 66 -27.68 -27.87 -22.41
N ALA A 67 -28.17 -28.01 -21.18
CA ALA A 67 -29.08 -29.08 -20.80
C ALA A 67 -30.42 -28.97 -21.55
N LEU A 68 -30.96 -27.76 -21.69
CA LEU A 68 -32.19 -27.51 -22.44
C LEU A 68 -32.02 -27.84 -23.93
N ALA A 69 -30.93 -27.42 -24.57
CA ALA A 69 -30.64 -27.75 -25.96
C ALA A 69 -30.49 -29.27 -26.18
N GLY A 70 -29.80 -29.97 -25.26
CA GLY A 70 -29.68 -31.43 -25.27
C GLY A 70 -31.03 -32.14 -25.19
N ALA A 71 -31.88 -31.75 -24.23
CA ALA A 71 -33.23 -32.30 -24.07
C ALA A 71 -34.12 -32.00 -25.29
N SER A 72 -34.09 -30.77 -25.82
CA SER A 72 -34.83 -30.38 -27.02
C SER A 72 -34.41 -31.17 -28.25
N THR A 73 -33.11 -31.50 -28.40
CA THR A 73 -32.59 -32.30 -29.51
C THR A 73 -33.16 -33.73 -29.51
N ILE A 74 -33.43 -34.32 -28.34
CA ILE A 74 -34.04 -35.65 -28.24
C ILE A 74 -35.52 -35.60 -28.64
N GLY A 75 -36.26 -34.57 -28.19
CA GLY A 75 -37.70 -34.44 -28.45
C GLY A 75 -38.09 -33.97 -29.86
N VAL A 76 -37.17 -33.38 -30.63
CA VAL A 76 -37.46 -32.71 -31.92
C VAL A 76 -38.02 -33.66 -32.99
N THR A 77 -37.83 -34.97 -32.85
CA THR A 77 -38.34 -35.99 -33.79
C THR A 77 -39.80 -36.37 -33.56
N GLN A 78 -40.40 -35.99 -32.43
CA GLN A 78 -41.75 -36.40 -32.01
C GLN A 78 -42.82 -35.34 -32.31
N VAL A 79 -42.42 -34.20 -32.90
CA VAL A 79 -43.31 -33.07 -33.21
C VAL A 79 -43.67 -33.01 -34.70
N ASN A 80 -44.76 -32.32 -35.03
CA ASN A 80 -45.20 -32.11 -36.41
C ASN A 80 -44.07 -31.49 -37.28
N PRO A 81 -43.94 -31.85 -38.57
CA PRO A 81 -42.83 -31.40 -39.43
C PRO A 81 -42.64 -29.88 -39.49
N ASN A 82 -43.73 -29.11 -39.49
CA ASN A 82 -43.64 -27.64 -39.48
C ASN A 82 -43.02 -27.11 -38.17
N ALA A 83 -43.34 -27.71 -37.02
CA ALA A 83 -42.77 -27.33 -35.72
C ALA A 83 -41.31 -27.79 -35.58
N GLN A 84 -40.96 -28.93 -36.18
CA GLN A 84 -39.61 -29.48 -36.19
C GLN A 84 -38.59 -28.48 -36.75
N THR A 85 -38.89 -27.80 -37.87
CA THR A 85 -38.02 -26.78 -38.46
C THR A 85 -37.78 -25.60 -37.53
N TYR A 86 -38.83 -25.01 -36.94
CA TYR A 86 -38.69 -23.88 -36.01
C TYR A 86 -37.91 -24.25 -34.75
N ILE A 87 -38.18 -25.42 -34.17
CA ILE A 87 -37.47 -25.90 -32.97
C ILE A 87 -36.00 -26.17 -33.29
N THR A 88 -35.68 -26.74 -34.45
CA THR A 88 -34.29 -26.99 -34.88
C THR A 88 -33.50 -25.68 -35.01
N ILE A 89 -34.10 -24.63 -35.58
CA ILE A 89 -33.47 -23.30 -35.67
C ILE A 89 -33.23 -22.72 -34.26
N LEU A 90 -34.20 -22.82 -33.36
CA LEU A 90 -34.06 -22.36 -31.96
C LEU A 90 -32.95 -23.10 -31.20
N ILE A 91 -32.84 -24.43 -31.36
CA ILE A 91 -31.76 -25.23 -30.77
C ILE A 91 -30.40 -24.74 -31.28
N GLY A 92 -30.27 -24.43 -32.57
CA GLY A 92 -29.06 -23.87 -33.16
C GLY A 92 -28.65 -22.54 -32.51
N VAL A 93 -29.60 -21.60 -32.36
CA VAL A 93 -29.36 -20.30 -31.71
C VAL A 93 -28.97 -20.45 -30.24
N VAL A 94 -29.64 -21.33 -29.48
CA VAL A 94 -29.31 -21.61 -28.07
C VAL A 94 -27.91 -22.23 -27.95
N THR A 95 -27.54 -23.14 -28.85
CA THR A 95 -26.24 -23.81 -28.84
C THR A 95 -25.10 -22.82 -29.10
N ILE A 96 -25.25 -21.94 -30.10
CA ILE A 96 -24.28 -20.87 -30.39
C ILE A 96 -24.17 -19.91 -29.20
N SER A 97 -25.30 -19.50 -28.62
CA SER A 97 -25.32 -18.60 -27.46
C SER A 97 -24.57 -19.21 -26.25
N THR A 98 -24.81 -20.49 -25.98
CA THR A 98 -24.12 -21.28 -24.94
C THR A 98 -22.60 -21.32 -25.18
N GLY A 99 -22.18 -21.52 -26.43
CA GLY A 99 -20.76 -21.49 -26.82
C GLY A 99 -20.10 -20.14 -26.56
N VAL A 100 -20.79 -19.03 -26.89
CA VAL A 100 -20.32 -17.67 -26.62
C VAL A 100 -20.22 -17.39 -25.11
N LEU A 101 -21.25 -17.72 -24.33
CA LEU A 101 -21.23 -17.59 -22.86
C LEU A 101 -20.06 -18.36 -22.22
N THR A 102 -19.83 -19.59 -22.69
CA THR A 102 -18.75 -20.46 -22.20
C THR A 102 -17.38 -19.89 -22.54
N SER A 103 -17.19 -19.42 -23.78
CA SER A 103 -15.96 -18.75 -24.21
C SER A 103 -15.66 -17.51 -23.38
N ILE A 104 -16.66 -16.67 -23.10
CA ILE A 104 -16.50 -15.48 -22.25
C ILE A 104 -16.06 -15.88 -20.83
N ASN A 105 -16.68 -16.89 -20.22
CA ASN A 105 -16.29 -17.35 -18.88
C ASN A 105 -14.83 -17.87 -18.84
N GLN A 106 -14.40 -18.57 -19.90
CA GLN A 106 -13.02 -19.05 -20.04
C GLN A 106 -12.01 -17.90 -20.23
N LEU A 107 -12.36 -16.86 -20.99
CA LEU A 107 -11.49 -15.70 -21.23
C LEU A 107 -11.29 -14.85 -19.97
N ILE A 108 -12.33 -14.66 -19.17
CA ILE A 108 -12.25 -13.88 -17.91
C ILE A 108 -11.40 -14.59 -16.85
N LYS A 109 -11.25 -15.93 -16.94
CA LYS A 109 -10.51 -16.76 -15.96
C LYS A 109 -10.97 -16.51 -14.51
N ALA A 110 -12.27 -16.26 -14.33
CA ALA A 110 -12.86 -15.89 -13.05
C ALA A 110 -12.55 -16.90 -11.91
N PRO A 111 -12.59 -18.24 -12.11
CA PRO A 111 -12.18 -19.18 -11.09
C PRO A 111 -10.71 -19.04 -10.66
N GLN A 112 -9.79 -18.87 -11.62
CA GLN A 112 -8.36 -18.74 -11.34
C GLN A 112 -8.05 -17.42 -10.61
N SER A 113 -8.64 -16.31 -11.04
CA SER A 113 -8.51 -15.01 -10.37
C SER A 113 -9.11 -15.04 -8.96
N SER A 114 -10.28 -15.65 -8.78
CA SER A 114 -10.92 -15.80 -7.47
C SER A 114 -10.02 -16.55 -6.49
N GLU A 115 -9.47 -17.70 -6.91
CA GLU A 115 -8.57 -18.50 -6.09
C GLU A 115 -7.27 -17.76 -5.75
N GLY A 116 -6.69 -17.02 -6.69
CA GLY A 116 -5.55 -16.14 -6.44
C GLY A 116 -5.85 -15.09 -5.36
N HIS A 117 -7.02 -14.43 -5.43
CA HIS A 117 -7.43 -13.49 -4.38
C HIS A 117 -7.74 -14.19 -3.05
N ARG A 118 -8.26 -15.42 -3.05
CA ARG A 118 -8.48 -16.23 -1.84
C ARG A 118 -7.17 -16.53 -1.11
N ILE A 119 -6.17 -17.01 -1.84
CA ILE A 119 -4.83 -17.33 -1.30
C ILE A 119 -4.17 -16.08 -0.72
N ALA A 120 -4.18 -14.96 -1.48
CA ALA A 120 -3.65 -13.67 -1.01
C ALA A 120 -4.35 -13.17 0.26
N SER A 121 -5.68 -13.26 0.34
CA SER A 121 -6.45 -12.86 1.55
C SER A 121 -6.03 -13.69 2.78
N ILE A 122 -5.89 -15.01 2.64
CA ILE A 122 -5.45 -15.89 3.72
C ILE A 122 -4.04 -15.53 4.18
N ALA A 123 -3.14 -15.26 3.23
CA ALA A 123 -1.74 -14.98 3.53
C ALA A 123 -1.53 -13.60 4.18
N TYR A 124 -2.18 -12.54 3.70
CA TYR A 124 -2.25 -11.25 4.43
C TYR A 124 -2.91 -11.40 5.81
N GLY A 125 -3.93 -12.24 5.94
CA GLY A 125 -4.54 -12.56 7.23
C GLY A 125 -3.64 -13.30 8.20
N LYS A 126 -2.69 -14.10 7.69
CA LYS A 126 -1.60 -14.70 8.49
C LYS A 126 -0.62 -13.62 8.93
N LEU A 127 -0.15 -12.76 8.02
CA LEU A 127 0.78 -11.67 8.33
C LEU A 127 0.23 -10.75 9.43
N TYR A 128 -1.01 -10.25 9.27
CA TYR A 128 -1.69 -9.43 10.26
C TYR A 128 -1.75 -10.10 11.65
N ARG A 129 -2.09 -11.40 11.72
CA ARG A 129 -2.16 -12.14 12.99
C ARG A 129 -0.80 -12.31 13.64
N VAL A 130 0.25 -12.60 12.87
CA VAL A 130 1.62 -12.75 13.40
C VAL A 130 2.08 -11.43 14.02
N ILE A 131 1.91 -10.31 13.30
CA ILE A 131 2.22 -8.96 13.80
C ILE A 131 1.39 -8.61 15.04
N SER A 132 0.06 -8.78 14.97
CA SER A 132 -0.86 -8.46 16.07
C SER A 132 -0.60 -9.30 17.32
N ASN A 133 -0.23 -10.57 17.18
CA ASN A 133 0.12 -11.42 18.31
C ASN A 133 1.44 -10.98 18.95
N GLU A 134 2.48 -10.72 18.16
CA GLU A 134 3.79 -10.30 18.69
C GLU A 134 3.69 -8.94 19.41
N LEU A 135 2.96 -7.98 18.84
CA LEU A 135 2.74 -6.68 19.47
C LEU A 135 1.86 -6.76 20.73
N ALA A 136 1.00 -7.78 20.86
CA ALA A 136 0.19 -8.00 22.07
C ALA A 136 1.01 -8.56 23.25
N LEU A 137 2.16 -9.21 23.00
CA LEU A 137 3.08 -9.62 24.06
C LEU A 137 3.81 -8.41 24.66
N ARG A 138 4.27 -8.55 25.91
CA ARG A 138 5.13 -7.56 26.58
C ARG A 138 6.56 -7.64 25.99
N ARG A 139 7.26 -6.49 25.91
CA ARG A 139 8.56 -6.33 25.23
C ARG A 139 9.68 -7.30 25.68
N ASP A 140 9.58 -7.85 26.89
CA ASP A 140 10.48 -8.83 27.51
C ASP A 140 10.21 -10.28 27.10
N GLN A 141 9.00 -10.58 26.61
CA GLN A 141 8.56 -11.92 26.19
C GLN A 141 8.58 -12.11 24.66
N ARG A 142 8.89 -11.04 23.91
CA ARG A 142 8.93 -11.05 22.44
C ARG A 142 10.24 -11.62 21.90
N THR A 143 10.18 -12.05 20.65
CA THR A 143 11.35 -12.36 19.83
C THR A 143 12.24 -11.13 19.58
N ASN A 144 13.45 -11.35 19.06
CA ASN A 144 14.40 -10.29 18.72
C ASN A 144 13.78 -9.32 17.68
N ALA A 145 13.79 -8.01 17.98
CA ALA A 145 13.09 -7.02 17.19
C ALA A 145 13.63 -6.89 15.75
N GLN A 146 14.94 -7.03 15.56
CA GLN A 146 15.58 -6.97 14.23
C GLN A 146 15.29 -8.23 13.41
N GLU A 147 15.34 -9.40 14.06
CA GLU A 147 15.05 -10.68 13.41
C GLU A 147 13.57 -10.76 12.98
N PHE A 148 12.65 -10.42 13.87
CA PHE A 148 11.22 -10.39 13.58
C PHE A 148 10.90 -9.43 12.43
N LEU A 149 11.44 -8.19 12.47
CA LEU A 149 11.23 -7.19 11.43
C LEU A 149 11.79 -7.64 10.07
N LYS A 150 12.92 -8.36 10.05
CA LYS A 150 13.45 -8.98 8.82
C LYS A 150 12.52 -10.06 8.26
N VAL A 151 11.97 -10.93 9.11
CA VAL A 151 11.00 -11.96 8.70
C VAL A 151 9.72 -11.32 8.15
N ILE A 152 9.21 -10.28 8.81
CA ILE A 152 8.00 -9.57 8.37
C ILE A 152 8.20 -8.89 7.01
N ARG A 153 9.35 -8.23 6.77
CA ARG A 153 9.64 -7.63 5.45
C ARG A 153 9.72 -8.69 4.34
N VAL A 154 10.46 -9.77 4.55
CA VAL A 154 10.57 -10.85 3.55
C VAL A 154 9.20 -11.47 3.23
N GLU A 155 8.32 -11.64 4.22
CA GLU A 155 6.95 -12.12 3.98
C GLU A 155 6.09 -11.07 3.28
N GLN A 156 6.28 -9.77 3.57
CA GLN A 156 5.59 -8.68 2.86
C GLN A 156 6.01 -8.61 1.39
N ASP A 157 7.31 -8.58 1.09
CA ASP A 157 7.85 -8.56 -0.28
C ASP A 157 7.31 -9.76 -1.08
N ARG A 158 7.35 -10.96 -0.47
CA ARG A 158 6.80 -12.20 -1.05
C ARG A 158 5.29 -12.12 -1.31
N LEU A 159 4.54 -11.40 -0.49
CA LEU A 159 3.10 -11.17 -0.72
C LEU A 159 2.89 -10.20 -1.88
N GLU A 160 3.60 -9.08 -1.91
CA GLU A 160 3.48 -8.08 -2.97
C GLU A 160 3.84 -8.66 -4.36
N GLU A 161 4.87 -9.50 -4.45
CA GLU A 161 5.23 -10.25 -5.68
C GLU A 161 4.17 -11.28 -6.12
N SER A 162 3.47 -11.93 -5.18
CA SER A 162 2.54 -13.03 -5.46
C SER A 162 1.06 -12.61 -5.56
N CYS A 163 0.74 -11.35 -5.27
CA CYS A 163 -0.65 -10.89 -5.18
C CYS A 163 -1.25 -10.51 -6.53
N PRO A 164 -2.47 -11.00 -6.87
CA PRO A 164 -3.17 -10.58 -8.08
C PRO A 164 -3.69 -9.15 -7.97
N VAL A 165 -3.62 -8.42 -9.11
CA VAL A 165 -4.06 -7.03 -9.24
C VAL A 165 -5.53 -6.85 -8.84
N ILE A 166 -5.80 -5.82 -8.03
CA ILE A 166 -7.14 -5.53 -7.50
C ILE A 166 -7.90 -4.60 -8.44
N HIS A 167 -9.14 -4.97 -8.79
CA HIS A 167 -9.98 -4.19 -9.69
C HIS A 167 -10.40 -2.84 -9.08
N ALA A 168 -10.34 -1.74 -9.84
CA ALA A 168 -10.58 -0.37 -9.36
C ALA A 168 -11.95 -0.16 -8.66
N ASN A 169 -12.99 -0.89 -9.06
CA ASN A 169 -14.30 -0.86 -8.38
C ASN A 169 -14.23 -1.26 -6.90
N ILE A 170 -13.27 -2.11 -6.53
CA ILE A 170 -13.08 -2.61 -5.16
C ILE A 170 -12.28 -1.60 -4.34
N ILE A 171 -11.27 -0.96 -4.94
CA ILE A 171 -10.53 0.16 -4.34
C ILE A 171 -11.49 1.33 -4.05
N ARG A 172 -12.41 1.67 -4.97
CA ARG A 172 -13.45 2.68 -4.75
C ARG A 172 -14.41 2.30 -3.60
N ARG A 173 -14.78 1.02 -3.47
CA ARG A 173 -15.60 0.52 -2.35
C ARG A 173 -14.83 0.54 -1.02
N PHE A 174 -13.52 0.30 -1.06
CA PHE A 174 -12.63 0.40 0.11
C PHE A 174 -12.53 1.84 0.60
N ASN A 175 -12.23 2.80 -0.28
CA ASN A 175 -12.15 4.23 0.06
C ASN A 175 -13.40 4.73 0.79
N LYS A 176 -14.58 4.51 0.20
CA LYS A 176 -15.87 4.87 0.83
C LYS A 176 -16.09 4.22 2.20
N LYS A 177 -15.48 3.06 2.47
CA LYS A 177 -15.58 2.36 3.77
C LYS A 177 -14.57 2.88 4.80
N VAL A 178 -13.37 3.28 4.36
CA VAL A 178 -12.33 3.83 5.25
C VAL A 178 -12.56 5.30 5.58
N GLU A 179 -13.11 6.10 4.65
CA GLU A 179 -13.62 7.45 4.93
C GLU A 179 -14.64 7.46 6.09
N SER A 180 -15.37 6.34 6.28
CA SER A 180 -16.30 6.14 7.39
C SER A 180 -15.66 5.58 8.68
N ASN A 181 -14.37 5.19 8.68
CA ASN A 181 -13.67 4.54 9.78
C ASN A 181 -12.26 5.12 9.93
N ALA A 182 -12.16 6.30 10.55
CA ALA A 182 -10.97 7.16 10.58
C ALA A 182 -9.77 6.66 11.43
N THR A 183 -9.66 5.36 11.72
CA THR A 183 -8.65 4.79 12.64
C THR A 183 -7.70 3.80 11.96
N LEU A 184 -7.88 3.48 10.68
CA LEU A 184 -7.05 2.51 9.95
C LEU A 184 -6.07 3.19 9.00
N GLU A 185 -4.81 2.78 9.02
CA GLU A 185 -3.84 3.18 8.00
C GLU A 185 -4.21 2.62 6.61
N LYS A 186 -4.13 3.48 5.60
CA LYS A 186 -4.46 3.14 4.22
C LYS A 186 -3.26 2.47 3.52
N PRO A 187 -3.47 1.39 2.73
CA PRO A 187 -2.45 0.89 1.80
C PRO A 187 -2.14 1.89 0.68
N GLU A 188 -0.90 1.90 0.19
CA GLU A 188 -0.40 2.82 -0.83
C GLU A 188 -1.21 2.78 -2.15
N ILE A 189 -1.72 1.60 -2.52
CA ILE A 189 -2.56 1.33 -3.70
C ILE A 189 -3.85 2.19 -3.73
N VAL A 190 -4.22 2.80 -2.59
CA VAL A 190 -5.50 3.46 -2.37
C VAL A 190 -5.49 4.96 -2.72
N GLY A 191 -4.30 5.58 -2.85
CA GLY A 191 -4.12 6.88 -3.52
C GLY A 191 -3.50 8.02 -2.71
N GLU A 192 -3.19 7.83 -1.43
CA GLU A 192 -2.35 8.77 -0.66
C GLU A 192 -0.94 8.19 -0.56
N LEU A 193 0.02 8.84 -1.25
CA LEU A 193 1.45 8.59 -1.07
C LEU A 193 1.87 9.25 0.25
N ASP A 194 2.09 8.44 1.27
CA ASP A 194 2.51 8.92 2.59
C ASP A 194 3.99 9.35 2.59
N HIS A 195 4.34 10.33 3.42
CA HIS A 195 5.70 10.87 3.46
C HIS A 195 6.59 10.00 4.37
N ILE A 196 7.74 9.56 3.86
CA ILE A 196 8.69 8.74 4.61
C ILE A 196 9.28 9.53 5.79
N HIS A 197 8.74 9.34 6.98
CA HIS A 197 9.23 9.98 8.19
C HIS A 197 10.54 9.34 8.68
N VAL A 198 11.67 10.04 8.52
CA VAL A 198 12.98 9.59 9.03
C VAL A 198 13.04 9.78 10.55
N ASN A 199 13.13 8.67 11.29
CA ASN A 199 13.34 8.74 12.74
C ASN A 199 14.78 9.20 13.07
N MET A 200 14.92 10.48 13.42
CA MET A 200 16.18 11.11 13.82
C MET A 200 16.56 10.89 15.30
N SER A 201 15.97 9.91 16.00
CA SER A 201 16.26 9.64 17.42
C SER A 201 17.68 9.07 17.62
N SER A 202 18.70 9.92 17.59
CA SER A 202 20.02 9.58 18.11
C SER A 202 19.90 9.32 19.61
N LYS A 203 20.32 8.13 20.04
CA LYS A 203 20.39 7.78 21.47
C LYS A 203 21.28 8.83 22.16
N PRO A 204 20.78 9.56 23.18
CA PRO A 204 21.63 10.50 23.90
C PRO A 204 22.82 9.73 24.50
N PRO A 205 24.05 10.28 24.44
CA PRO A 205 25.22 9.57 24.95
C PRO A 205 25.02 9.25 26.44
N PRO A 206 25.48 8.08 26.92
CA PRO A 206 25.26 7.67 28.30
C PRO A 206 25.84 8.71 29.26
N PRO A 207 25.12 9.08 30.33
CA PRO A 207 25.58 10.09 31.27
C PRO A 207 26.79 9.56 32.05
N GLY A 208 27.97 10.09 31.74
CA GLY A 208 29.16 9.94 32.59
C GLY A 208 30.39 9.28 31.95
N ILE A 209 31.05 9.99 31.03
CA ILE A 209 32.46 10.33 31.29
C ILE A 209 32.59 11.83 31.04
N ALA A 210 32.62 12.61 32.11
CA ALA A 210 33.03 14.01 32.02
C ALA A 210 34.51 14.05 31.65
N ARG A 211 34.82 14.23 30.36
CA ARG A 211 36.18 14.56 29.93
C ARG A 211 36.51 15.92 30.53
N GLN A 212 37.27 15.93 31.63
CA GLN A 212 37.72 17.18 32.22
C GLN A 212 38.57 17.92 31.18
N VAL A 213 37.99 18.95 30.60
CA VAL A 213 38.73 19.99 29.90
C VAL A 213 39.47 20.73 31.00
N SER A 214 40.78 20.49 31.10
CA SER A 214 41.64 21.22 32.01
C SER A 214 41.65 22.69 31.60
N ASP A 215 41.12 23.57 32.44
CA ASP A 215 41.21 25.02 32.27
C ASP A 215 42.66 25.48 32.43
N GLN A 216 43.43 25.39 31.34
CA GLN A 216 44.74 26.03 31.25
C GLN A 216 44.96 26.54 29.82
N PRO A 217 44.86 27.86 29.58
CA PRO A 217 45.06 28.42 28.24
C PRO A 217 46.54 28.29 27.85
N PRO A 218 46.88 27.64 26.71
CA PRO A 218 48.24 27.65 26.21
C PRO A 218 48.62 29.07 25.79
N ALA A 219 49.65 29.63 26.40
CA ALA A 219 50.14 30.96 26.10
C ALA A 219 50.67 31.04 24.66
N SER A 220 50.03 31.87 23.83
CA SER A 220 50.47 32.13 22.45
C SER A 220 51.57 33.18 22.41
N PRO A 221 52.80 32.89 21.92
CA PRO A 221 53.72 33.93 21.49
C PRO A 221 53.23 34.53 20.17
N VAL A 222 52.98 35.85 20.18
CA VAL A 222 52.54 36.60 19.00
C VAL A 222 53.66 36.72 17.97
N LEU A 223 53.43 36.23 16.74
CA LEU A 223 54.24 36.59 15.58
C LEU A 223 53.41 37.41 14.57
N ARG A 224 53.59 38.72 14.65
CA ARG A 224 52.98 39.75 13.81
C ARG A 224 53.78 39.90 12.51
N THR A 225 53.36 39.25 11.43
CA THR A 225 53.92 39.52 10.09
C THR A 225 52.90 40.22 9.19
N LYS A 226 53.13 41.52 9.00
CA LYS A 226 52.39 42.39 8.09
C LYS A 226 52.89 42.15 6.66
N LYS A 227 52.02 41.70 5.74
CA LYS A 227 52.32 41.74 4.30
C LYS A 227 51.09 42.18 3.51
N GLN A 228 51.26 43.27 2.76
CA GLN A 228 50.21 43.88 1.95
C GLN A 228 49.88 43.02 0.74
N PHE A 229 48.61 42.93 0.39
CA PHE A 229 48.17 42.59 -0.97
C PHE A 229 47.81 43.89 -1.69
N PRO A 230 48.31 44.12 -2.92
CA PRO A 230 48.01 45.34 -3.68
C PRO A 230 46.58 45.35 -4.21
N HIS A 231 46.05 46.56 -4.41
CA HIS A 231 44.71 46.82 -4.92
C HIS A 231 44.49 46.27 -6.34
N ASN A 232 43.27 45.82 -6.62
CA ASN A 232 42.69 45.89 -7.95
C ASN A 232 41.48 46.84 -7.90
N PRO A 233 41.51 48.01 -8.57
CA PRO A 233 40.39 48.95 -8.61
C PRO A 233 39.42 48.65 -9.77
N LEU A 234 38.30 49.40 -9.81
CA LEU A 234 37.15 49.36 -10.76
C LEU A 234 36.00 48.42 -10.34
N THR A 235 34.74 48.88 -10.19
CA THR A 235 34.25 50.25 -9.93
C THR A 235 32.87 50.20 -9.24
N ASN A 236 32.58 51.26 -8.46
CA ASN A 236 31.53 51.49 -7.47
C ASN A 236 30.02 51.22 -7.80
N PRO A 237 29.13 51.28 -6.77
CA PRO A 237 27.75 50.75 -6.80
C PRO A 237 26.64 51.83 -6.87
N ILE A 238 25.38 51.41 -7.12
CA ILE A 238 24.17 52.23 -6.86
C ILE A 238 23.00 51.38 -6.31
N SER A 239 22.46 51.84 -5.18
CA SER A 239 21.06 51.77 -4.69
C SER A 239 20.70 53.22 -4.29
N PRO A 240 19.44 53.68 -4.06
CA PRO A 240 18.22 52.94 -3.67
C PRO A 240 16.87 53.47 -4.27
N ASN A 241 15.71 52.91 -3.84
CA ASN A 241 14.53 53.63 -3.25
C ASN A 241 13.12 53.01 -3.50
N GLN A 242 12.43 52.74 -2.39
CA GLN A 242 11.04 53.10 -2.03
C GLN A 242 9.89 53.12 -3.06
N ARG A 243 8.85 52.30 -2.80
CA ARG A 243 7.48 52.67 -2.29
C ARG A 243 6.58 51.41 -2.32
N THR A 244 6.01 50.92 -1.22
CA THR A 244 4.78 51.36 -0.52
C THR A 244 3.55 51.56 -1.41
N SER A 245 2.58 50.63 -1.35
CA SER A 245 1.20 50.85 -0.86
C SER A 245 0.26 49.70 -1.24
N SER A 246 -0.78 49.49 -0.43
CA SER A 246 -1.57 48.24 -0.38
C SER A 246 -2.86 48.27 -1.25
N PRO A 247 -3.94 47.46 -1.03
CA PRO A 247 -4.81 46.93 -2.11
C PRO A 247 -6.08 47.78 -2.37
N LEU A 248 -6.95 47.36 -3.31
CA LEU A 248 -8.40 47.05 -3.11
C LEU A 248 -9.13 46.72 -4.44
N SER A 249 -10.27 46.03 -4.33
CA SER A 249 -11.52 46.17 -5.14
C SER A 249 -11.71 45.41 -6.47
N ALA A 250 -12.71 44.52 -6.45
CA ALA A 250 -13.58 44.15 -7.58
C ALA A 250 -14.99 44.75 -7.33
N PRO A 251 -16.12 44.36 -7.99
CA PRO A 251 -16.39 43.77 -9.32
C PRO A 251 -17.23 44.82 -10.15
N PRO A 252 -18.38 44.61 -10.86
CA PRO A 252 -19.04 43.43 -11.47
C PRO A 252 -19.35 43.61 -13.00
N PRO A 253 -20.58 43.55 -13.63
CA PRO A 253 -20.71 42.97 -15.00
C PRO A 253 -21.54 43.84 -16.00
N PRO A 254 -22.01 43.32 -17.18
CA PRO A 254 -23.30 42.60 -17.23
C PRO A 254 -23.53 41.55 -18.38
N SER A 255 -24.68 40.86 -18.31
CA SER A 255 -25.46 40.17 -19.39
C SER A 255 -24.92 38.83 -19.97
N SER A 256 -25.62 37.67 -19.93
CA SER A 256 -27.01 37.29 -20.33
C SER A 256 -27.17 37.20 -21.87
N LEU A 257 -27.81 36.22 -22.55
CA LEU A 257 -28.84 35.18 -22.29
C LEU A 257 -28.41 33.85 -23.03
N ALA A 258 -29.08 32.68 -23.03
CA ALA A 258 -30.49 32.33 -22.83
C ALA A 258 -30.71 30.89 -22.33
N VAL A 259 -31.91 30.62 -21.80
CA VAL A 259 -32.45 29.30 -21.42
C VAL A 259 -33.62 28.96 -22.35
N ILE A 260 -33.79 27.68 -22.68
CA ILE A 260 -34.95 27.12 -23.40
C ILE A 260 -35.85 26.41 -22.37
N PRO A 261 -37.17 26.63 -22.33
CA PRO A 261 -38.09 25.88 -21.49
C PRO A 261 -38.71 24.66 -22.21
N ASP A 262 -39.01 23.61 -21.45
CA ASP A 262 -39.78 22.44 -21.88
C ASP A 262 -41.26 22.77 -22.16
N HIS A 263 -41.91 21.95 -22.98
CA HIS A 263 -43.37 21.85 -23.04
C HIS A 263 -43.86 20.45 -23.44
#